data_AF-A0A1F1EF48-F1
#
_entry.id   AF-A0A1F1EF48-F1
#
_cell.length_a   1.000
_cell.length_b   1.000
_cell.length_c   1.000
_cell.angle_alpha   90.00
_cell.angle_beta   90.00
_cell.angle_gamma   90.00
#
_symmetry.space_group_name_H-M   'P 1'
#
loop_
_entity.id
_entity.type
_entity.pdbx_description
1 polymer ?
#
loop_
_entity_poly.entity_id
_entity_poly.type
_entity_poly.pdbx_seq_one_letter_code
_entity_poly.pdbx_strand_id
1 'polypeptide(L)'
;MTQYATEKSLAPDIDPRWAEEFILTARLEEIPGDVIGDTLGEVNDHCRSANESALEAFGPARDYVEQIAADVKKVKSPSILILLGPAFLQIVGVVLCLQGVYGLASGTSHPLDWATIAVFGIVGVLLLCAEKPLAFVLRLIVQKPVLGAATFGLLALLCCVLFSIPMWWSTPAVPIHSSIVLCIGIAAILIGTILEIGFDSFGGFDDPLIVAGQKDKTPEKKSKLSWLSSGYAIICAIIGSIIIMIFA
;
A
#
# COMPACT_ATOMS: atom_id res chain seq x y z
N MET A 1 -22.32 -0.59 -9.85
CA MET A 1 -22.06 0.73 -9.23
C MET A 1 -21.90 1.73 -10.37
N THR A 2 -22.72 2.78 -10.42
CA THR A 2 -22.55 3.87 -11.40
C THR A 2 -21.23 4.57 -11.13
N GLN A 3 -20.50 4.96 -12.18
CA GLN A 3 -19.14 5.52 -12.12
C GLN A 3 -18.97 6.68 -11.13
N TYR A 4 -20.06 7.36 -10.74
CA TYR A 4 -20.05 8.54 -9.86
C TYR A 4 -20.99 8.44 -8.64
N ALA A 5 -21.18 7.23 -8.08
CA ALA A 5 -22.13 7.05 -6.98
C ALA A 5 -21.72 7.78 -5.69
N THR A 6 -20.41 7.84 -5.42
CA THR A 6 -19.84 8.44 -4.21
C THR A 6 -19.93 9.97 -4.27
N GLU A 7 -19.52 10.53 -5.41
CA GLU A 7 -19.51 11.97 -5.73
C GLU A 7 -20.93 12.52 -5.64
N LYS A 8 -21.89 11.82 -6.25
CA LYS A 8 -23.30 12.23 -6.22
C LYS A 8 -23.95 12.09 -4.84
N SER A 9 -23.40 11.24 -3.97
CA SER A 9 -23.84 11.13 -2.57
C SER A 9 -23.27 12.24 -1.68
N LEU A 10 -22.07 12.71 -1.99
CA LEU A 10 -21.38 13.80 -1.29
C LEU A 10 -21.92 15.17 -1.71
N ALA A 11 -22.16 15.34 -3.01
CA ALA A 11 -22.50 16.63 -3.59
C ALA A 11 -23.45 16.44 -4.81
N PRO A 12 -24.77 16.31 -4.55
CA PRO A 12 -25.74 15.93 -5.59
C PRO A 12 -25.99 17.02 -6.64
N ASP A 13 -25.72 18.28 -6.30
CA ASP A 13 -26.05 19.46 -7.12
C ASP A 13 -24.87 19.92 -7.99
N ILE A 14 -23.69 19.30 -7.84
CA ILE A 14 -22.48 19.63 -8.61
C ILE A 14 -22.26 18.62 -9.75
N ASP A 15 -21.52 19.03 -10.79
CA ASP A 15 -21.05 18.11 -11.84
C ASP A 15 -20.16 17.01 -11.19
N PRO A 16 -20.54 15.72 -11.32
CA PRO A 16 -19.78 14.63 -10.72
C PRO A 16 -18.34 14.54 -11.23
N ARG A 17 -18.04 15.00 -12.45
CA ARG A 17 -16.66 15.04 -12.96
C ARG A 17 -15.81 16.09 -12.25
N TRP A 18 -16.40 17.25 -11.97
CA TRP A 18 -15.73 18.30 -11.21
C TRP A 18 -15.47 17.83 -9.78
N ALA A 19 -16.45 17.16 -9.15
CA ALA A 19 -16.30 16.59 -7.82
C ALA A 19 -15.24 15.49 -7.76
N GLU A 20 -15.21 14.57 -8.73
CA GLU A 20 -14.17 13.53 -8.83
C GLU A 20 -12.77 14.16 -8.95
N GLU A 21 -12.61 15.13 -9.86
CA GLU A 21 -11.32 15.79 -10.07
C GLU A 21 -10.88 16.60 -8.85
N PHE A 22 -11.80 17.28 -8.16
CA PHE A 22 -11.54 17.98 -6.91
C PHE A 22 -11.04 17.01 -5.83
N ILE A 23 -11.77 15.92 -5.59
CA ILE A 23 -11.41 14.91 -4.57
C ILE A 23 -10.03 14.32 -4.87
N LEU A 24 -9.78 13.89 -6.13
CA LEU A 24 -8.51 13.30 -6.53
C LEU A 24 -7.35 14.28 -6.34
N THR A 25 -7.53 15.54 -6.75
CA THR A 25 -6.48 16.56 -6.66
C THR A 25 -6.21 16.93 -5.21
N ALA A 26 -7.24 17.13 -4.39
CA ALA A 26 -7.11 17.43 -2.97
C ALA A 26 -6.40 16.31 -2.20
N ARG A 27 -6.68 15.04 -2.55
CA ARG A 27 -5.98 13.88 -1.97
C ARG A 27 -4.51 13.82 -2.36
N LEU A 28 -4.16 14.18 -3.60
CA LEU A 28 -2.76 14.26 -4.04
C LEU A 28 -1.97 15.39 -3.36
N GLU A 29 -2.67 16.42 -2.89
CA GLU A 29 -2.12 17.53 -2.09
C GLU A 29 -2.16 17.27 -0.58
N GLU A 30 -2.51 16.05 -0.16
CA GLU A 30 -2.55 15.63 1.24
C GLU A 30 -3.50 16.47 2.11
N ILE A 31 -4.60 16.95 1.52
CA ILE A 31 -5.66 17.67 2.25
C ILE A 31 -6.48 16.67 3.09
N PRO A 32 -6.73 16.96 4.38
CA PRO A 32 -7.60 16.15 5.25
C PRO A 32 -8.98 15.85 4.65
N GLY A 33 -9.51 14.65 4.87
CA GLY A 33 -10.78 14.17 4.33
C GLY A 33 -12.01 14.89 4.88
N ASP A 34 -11.96 15.38 6.12
CA ASP A 34 -12.95 16.28 6.72
C ASP A 34 -13.00 17.63 5.99
N VAL A 35 -11.83 18.22 5.74
CA VAL A 35 -11.72 19.50 4.99
C VAL A 35 -12.22 19.33 3.55
N ILE A 36 -11.88 18.23 2.87
CA ILE A 36 -12.38 17.94 1.51
C ILE A 36 -13.91 17.87 1.51
N GLY A 37 -14.48 17.18 2.50
CA GLY A 37 -15.93 17.01 2.61
C GLY A 37 -16.69 18.27 2.98
N ASP A 38 -16.17 19.05 3.93
CA ASP A 38 -16.72 20.36 4.31
C ASP A 38 -16.68 21.33 3.13
N THR A 39 -15.57 21.38 2.40
CA THR A 39 -15.42 22.22 1.21
C THR A 39 -16.40 21.82 0.11
N LEU A 40 -16.56 20.52 -0.16
CA LEU A 40 -17.54 20.04 -1.13
C LEU A 40 -18.98 20.38 -0.71
N GLY A 41 -19.28 20.33 0.59
CA GLY A 41 -20.57 20.75 1.12
C GLY A 41 -20.84 22.24 0.86
N GLU A 42 -19.85 23.09 1.12
CA GLU A 42 -19.95 24.53 0.86
C GLU A 42 -20.14 24.84 -0.64
N VAL A 43 -19.37 24.18 -1.51
CA VAL A 43 -19.52 24.31 -2.97
C VAL A 43 -20.91 23.84 -3.40
N ASN A 44 -21.40 22.71 -2.89
CA ASN A 44 -22.73 22.21 -3.21
C ASN A 44 -23.82 23.21 -2.77
N ASP A 45 -23.70 23.75 -1.56
CA ASP A 45 -24.64 24.74 -1.02
C ASP A 45 -24.63 26.04 -1.81
N HIS A 46 -23.45 26.49 -2.25
CA HIS A 46 -23.29 27.66 -3.11
C HIS A 46 -23.95 27.43 -4.48
N CYS A 47 -23.60 26.35 -5.18
CA CYS A 47 -24.18 26.01 -6.49
C CYS A 47 -25.71 25.87 -6.41
N ARG A 48 -26.22 25.25 -5.35
CA ARG A 48 -27.66 25.12 -5.09
C ARG A 48 -28.35 26.48 -4.85
N SER A 49 -27.69 27.39 -4.14
CA SER A 49 -28.28 28.69 -3.76
C SER A 49 -28.17 29.74 -4.86
N ALA A 50 -27.03 29.77 -5.56
CA ALA A 50 -26.73 30.70 -6.65
C ALA A 50 -27.26 30.21 -8.01
N ASN A 51 -27.57 28.91 -8.13
CA ASN A 51 -27.99 28.26 -9.38
C ASN A 51 -26.96 28.44 -10.51
N GLU A 52 -25.68 28.41 -10.14
CA GLU A 52 -24.52 28.48 -11.03
C GLU A 52 -23.74 27.16 -10.96
N SER A 53 -22.98 26.83 -12.01
CA SER A 53 -22.14 25.63 -11.98
C SER A 53 -20.86 25.84 -11.19
N ALA A 54 -20.29 24.78 -10.60
CA ALA A 54 -19.03 24.90 -9.85
C ALA A 54 -17.87 25.38 -10.73
N LEU A 55 -17.87 25.03 -12.02
CA LEU A 55 -16.88 25.53 -12.97
C LEU A 55 -16.98 27.05 -13.17
N GLU A 56 -18.19 27.61 -13.15
CA GLU A 56 -18.41 29.05 -13.31
C GLU A 56 -18.09 29.81 -12.03
N ALA A 57 -18.51 29.31 -10.87
CA ALA A 57 -18.35 29.99 -9.58
C ALA A 57 -16.93 29.84 -9.00
N PHE A 58 -16.31 28.67 -9.12
CA PHE A 58 -15.04 28.33 -8.48
C PHE A 58 -13.90 28.04 -9.48
N GLY A 59 -14.21 27.97 -10.78
CA GLY A 59 -13.23 27.66 -11.82
C GLY A 59 -12.89 26.16 -11.91
N PRO A 60 -11.78 25.82 -12.58
CA PRO A 60 -11.31 24.44 -12.67
C PRO A 60 -11.00 23.87 -11.28
N ALA A 61 -11.41 22.62 -11.03
CA ALA A 61 -11.26 21.98 -9.73
C ALA A 61 -9.80 21.98 -9.22
N ARG A 62 -8.82 21.81 -10.11
CA ARG A 62 -7.40 21.82 -9.76
C ARG A 62 -6.92 23.17 -9.23
N ASP A 63 -7.28 24.24 -9.93
CA ASP A 63 -6.87 25.60 -9.57
C ASP A 63 -7.49 26.00 -8.23
N TYR A 64 -8.72 25.55 -7.97
CA TYR A 64 -9.38 25.76 -6.69
C TYR A 64 -8.71 24.99 -5.56
N VAL A 65 -8.31 23.73 -5.78
CA VAL A 65 -7.55 22.94 -4.80
C VAL A 65 -6.20 23.59 -4.48
N GLU A 66 -5.49 24.13 -5.49
CA GLU A 66 -4.21 24.81 -5.25
C GLU A 66 -4.37 26.03 -4.33
N GLN A 67 -5.48 26.76 -4.44
CA GLN A 67 -5.80 27.88 -3.56
C GLN A 67 -6.04 27.40 -2.12
N ILE A 68 -6.86 26.37 -1.93
CA ILE A 68 -7.16 25.82 -0.59
C ILE A 68 -5.91 25.19 0.04
N ALA A 69 -5.08 24.51 -0.76
CA ALA A 69 -3.86 23.85 -0.29
C ALA A 69 -2.82 24.82 0.27
N ALA A 70 -2.90 26.12 -0.05
CA ALA A 70 -2.04 27.15 0.52
C ALA A 70 -2.36 27.44 2.00
N ASP A 71 -3.63 27.31 2.39
CA ASP A 71 -4.12 27.69 3.72
C ASP A 71 -4.34 26.49 4.66
N VAL A 72 -4.36 25.27 4.13
CA VAL A 72 -4.62 24.04 4.91
C VAL A 72 -3.33 23.36 5.36
N LYS A 73 -3.30 22.92 6.62
CA LYS A 73 -2.22 22.09 7.15
C LYS A 73 -2.32 20.68 6.56
N LYS A 74 -1.35 20.33 5.71
CA LYS A 74 -1.26 19.02 5.06
C LYS A 74 -1.10 17.88 6.07
N VAL A 75 -1.82 16.78 5.85
CA VAL A 75 -1.67 15.54 6.63
C VAL A 75 -0.65 14.69 5.92
N LYS A 76 0.57 14.65 6.47
CA LYS A 76 1.65 13.87 5.85
C LYS A 76 1.23 12.40 5.72
N SER A 77 1.31 11.87 4.51
CA SER A 77 1.09 10.44 4.27
C SER A 77 2.02 9.61 5.15
N PRO A 78 1.55 8.47 5.69
CA PRO A 78 2.40 7.57 6.47
C PRO A 78 3.62 7.14 5.64
N SER A 79 4.76 6.99 6.31
CA SER A 79 5.99 6.54 5.65
C SER A 79 5.75 5.19 4.98
N ILE A 80 6.30 5.03 3.78
CA ILE A 80 6.20 3.78 3.01
C ILE A 80 6.72 2.58 3.81
N LEU A 81 7.63 2.81 4.76
CA LEU A 81 8.17 1.78 5.63
C LEU A 81 7.15 1.25 6.63
N ILE A 82 6.28 2.12 7.12
CA ILE A 82 5.19 1.72 8.02
C ILE A 82 4.17 0.89 7.24
N LEU A 83 3.92 1.27 5.98
CA LEU A 83 2.93 0.61 5.12
C LEU A 83 3.43 -0.73 4.53
N LEU A 84 4.62 -0.75 3.91
CA LEU A 84 5.15 -1.91 3.19
C LEU A 84 6.14 -2.73 4.03
N GLY A 85 6.71 -2.17 5.10
CA GLY A 85 7.69 -2.85 5.94
C GLY A 85 7.19 -4.17 6.53
N PRO A 86 5.97 -4.22 7.13
CA PRO A 86 5.40 -5.46 7.65
C PRO A 86 5.24 -6.53 6.56
N ALA A 87 4.69 -6.15 5.40
CA ALA A 87 4.49 -7.05 4.27
C ALA A 87 5.83 -7.58 3.72
N PHE A 88 6.84 -6.73 3.60
CA PHE A 88 8.19 -7.13 3.20
C PHE A 88 8.78 -8.14 4.19
N LEU A 89 8.66 -7.89 5.49
CA LEU A 89 9.16 -8.78 6.54
C LEU A 89 8.46 -10.15 6.51
N GLN A 90 7.16 -10.18 6.22
CA GLN A 90 6.41 -11.42 6.04
C GLN A 90 6.90 -12.21 4.81
N ILE A 91 7.13 -11.55 3.67
CA ILE A 91 7.67 -12.19 2.46
C ILE A 91 9.05 -12.81 2.73
N VAL A 92 9.95 -12.05 3.37
CA VAL A 92 11.26 -12.55 3.80
C VAL A 92 11.08 -13.76 4.70
N GLY A 93 10.18 -13.68 5.68
CA GLY A 93 9.89 -14.76 6.61
C GLY A 93 9.40 -16.03 5.92
N VAL A 94 8.47 -15.91 4.96
CA VAL A 94 7.97 -17.05 4.17
C VAL A 94 9.10 -17.73 3.40
N VAL A 95 9.93 -16.95 2.70
CA VAL A 95 11.04 -17.53 1.92
C VAL A 95 12.04 -18.24 2.84
N LEU A 96 12.42 -17.64 3.96
CA LEU A 96 13.33 -18.27 4.94
C LEU A 96 12.72 -19.55 5.55
N CYS A 97 11.43 -19.55 5.86
CA CYS A 97 10.73 -20.75 6.31
C CYS A 97 10.83 -21.88 5.29
N LEU A 98 10.51 -21.61 4.02
CA LEU A 98 10.55 -22.62 2.95
C LEU A 98 11.96 -23.17 2.75
N GLN A 99 12.98 -22.31 2.75
CA GLN A 99 14.38 -22.73 2.65
C GLN A 99 14.82 -23.55 3.87
N GLY A 100 14.42 -23.15 5.09
CA GLY A 100 14.71 -23.89 6.31
C GLY A 100 14.08 -25.29 6.33
N VAL A 101 12.83 -25.41 5.91
CA VAL A 101 12.13 -26.70 5.78
C VAL A 101 12.76 -27.57 4.70
N TYR A 102 13.08 -27.00 3.53
CA TYR A 102 13.77 -27.72 2.47
C TYR A 102 15.13 -28.24 2.95
N GLY A 103 15.90 -27.43 3.67
CA GLY A 103 17.18 -27.84 4.24
C GLY A 103 17.06 -29.01 5.21
N LEU A 104 16.06 -28.96 6.09
CA LEU A 104 15.78 -30.04 7.04
C LEU A 104 15.30 -31.33 6.33
N ALA A 105 14.45 -31.23 5.32
CA ALA A 105 13.90 -32.37 4.59
C ALA A 105 14.94 -33.06 3.70
N SER A 106 15.74 -32.28 2.96
CA SER A 106 16.79 -32.78 2.06
C SER A 106 18.08 -33.21 2.77
N GLY A 107 18.19 -32.99 4.09
CA GLY A 107 19.41 -33.22 4.86
C GLY A 107 20.54 -32.26 4.55
N THR A 108 20.28 -31.17 3.82
CA THR A 108 21.28 -30.13 3.54
C THR A 108 21.43 -29.21 4.75
N SER A 109 22.67 -29.07 5.23
CA SER A 109 22.96 -28.31 6.46
C SER A 109 22.93 -26.79 6.26
N HIS A 110 23.02 -26.32 5.01
CA HIS A 110 23.21 -24.92 4.65
C HIS A 110 22.32 -24.53 3.46
N PRO A 111 21.03 -24.23 3.70
CA PRO A 111 20.07 -23.97 2.64
C PRO A 111 20.07 -22.51 2.16
N LEU A 112 20.90 -21.64 2.74
CA LEU A 112 20.88 -20.20 2.46
C LEU A 112 22.12 -19.77 1.68
N ASP A 113 21.90 -19.10 0.55
CA ASP A 113 22.94 -18.57 -0.31
C ASP A 113 23.17 -17.07 -0.07
N TRP A 114 24.40 -16.60 -0.28
CA TRP A 114 24.73 -15.17 -0.23
C TRP A 114 23.92 -14.35 -1.23
N ALA A 115 23.56 -14.93 -2.37
CA ALA A 115 22.70 -14.29 -3.37
C ALA A 115 21.31 -13.94 -2.80
N THR A 116 20.71 -14.84 -2.01
CA THR A 116 19.40 -14.61 -1.38
C THR A 116 19.48 -13.47 -0.36
N ILE A 117 20.54 -13.43 0.45
CA ILE A 117 20.78 -12.35 1.41
C ILE A 117 20.97 -11.02 0.68
N ALA A 118 21.75 -11.01 -0.40
CA ALA A 118 22.00 -9.81 -1.20
C ALA A 118 20.71 -9.28 -1.83
N VAL A 119 19.83 -10.15 -2.36
CA VAL A 119 18.54 -9.73 -2.92
C VAL A 119 17.66 -9.10 -1.84
N PHE A 120 17.52 -9.71 -0.66
CA PHE A 120 16.73 -9.10 0.41
C PHE A 120 17.33 -7.78 0.90
N GLY A 121 18.67 -7.68 0.96
CA GLY A 121 19.36 -6.43 1.27
C GLY A 121 19.06 -5.34 0.24
N ILE A 122 19.15 -5.66 -1.06
CA ILE A 122 18.84 -4.72 -2.15
C ILE A 122 17.38 -4.30 -2.10
N VAL A 123 16.43 -5.23 -1.98
CA VAL A 123 15.01 -4.91 -1.89
C VAL A 123 14.70 -4.06 -0.65
N GLY A 124 15.33 -4.36 0.49
CA GLY A 124 15.21 -3.57 1.71
C GLY A 124 15.72 -2.14 1.53
N VAL A 125 16.88 -1.96 0.88
CA VAL A 125 17.41 -0.63 0.54
C VAL A 125 16.49 0.10 -0.45
N LEU A 126 15.96 -0.60 -1.46
CA LEU A 126 15.00 -0.01 -2.39
C LEU A 126 13.75 0.47 -1.67
N LEU A 127 13.22 -0.30 -0.71
CA LEU A 127 12.08 0.11 0.12
C LEU A 127 12.38 1.37 0.95
N LEU A 128 13.57 1.45 1.55
CA LEU A 128 14.01 2.65 2.29
C LEU A 128 14.11 3.89 1.38
N CYS A 129 14.52 3.69 0.13
CA CYS A 129 14.67 4.75 -0.86
C CYS A 129 13.39 5.05 -1.66
N ALA A 130 12.32 4.26 -1.49
CA ALA A 130 11.14 4.29 -2.36
C ALA A 130 10.15 5.43 -2.06
N GLU A 131 10.29 6.16 -0.94
CA GLU A 131 9.33 7.21 -0.56
C GLU A 131 9.14 8.28 -1.64
N LYS A 132 10.24 8.85 -2.14
CA LYS A 132 10.21 9.89 -3.18
C LYS A 132 9.75 9.39 -4.55
N PRO A 133 10.31 8.29 -5.10
CA PRO A 133 9.89 7.81 -6.41
C PRO A 133 8.45 7.29 -6.40
N LEU A 134 7.94 6.75 -5.28
CA LEU A 134 6.55 6.29 -5.22
C LEU A 134 5.56 7.45 -5.42
N ALA A 135 5.75 8.57 -4.71
CA ALA A 135 4.90 9.76 -4.88
C ALA A 135 4.94 10.28 -6.32
N PHE A 136 6.11 10.25 -6.95
CA PHE A 136 6.28 10.63 -8.36
C PHE A 136 5.56 9.68 -9.32
N VAL A 137 5.69 8.37 -9.12
CA VAL A 137 5.02 7.34 -9.92
C VAL A 137 3.50 7.43 -9.75
N LEU A 138 3.01 7.68 -8.53
CA LEU A 138 1.58 7.83 -8.27
C LEU A 138 1.00 9.04 -9.01
N ARG A 139 1.70 10.19 -8.97
CA ARG A 139 1.34 11.37 -9.75
C ARG A 139 1.33 11.08 -11.25
N LEU A 140 2.32 10.34 -11.75
CA LEU A 140 2.37 9.92 -13.16
C LEU A 140 1.23 8.97 -13.54
N ILE A 141 0.85 8.03 -12.67
CA ILE A 141 -0.27 7.12 -12.91
C ILE A 141 -1.58 7.89 -13.03
N VAL A 142 -1.82 8.83 -12.12
CA VAL A 142 -3.06 9.63 -12.13
C VAL A 142 -3.09 10.58 -13.33
N GLN A 143 -1.97 11.25 -13.63
CA GLN A 143 -1.93 12.24 -14.71
C GLN A 143 -1.82 11.62 -16.11
N LYS A 144 -1.15 10.46 -16.24
CA LYS A 144 -0.85 9.79 -17.51
C LYS A 144 -0.92 8.26 -17.35
N PRO A 145 -2.12 7.66 -17.41
CA PRO A 145 -2.34 6.25 -17.05
C PRO A 145 -1.50 5.27 -17.86
N VAL A 146 -1.24 5.55 -19.14
CA VAL A 146 -0.39 4.68 -19.99
C VAL A 146 1.08 4.72 -19.56
N LEU A 147 1.61 5.90 -19.22
CA LEU A 147 2.99 6.04 -18.72
C LEU A 147 3.13 5.45 -17.32
N GLY A 148 2.11 5.64 -16.48
CA GLY A 148 2.02 5.03 -15.16
C GLY A 148 2.03 3.50 -15.22
N ALA A 149 1.19 2.91 -16.08
CA ALA A 149 1.18 1.46 -16.28
C ALA A 149 2.53 0.93 -16.79
N ALA A 150 3.18 1.65 -17.73
CA ALA A 150 4.48 1.28 -18.25
C ALA A 150 5.58 1.34 -17.18
N THR A 151 5.61 2.39 -16.36
CA THR A 151 6.60 2.55 -15.28
C THR A 151 6.40 1.51 -14.17
N PHE A 152 5.16 1.24 -13.77
CA PHE A 152 4.85 0.18 -12.80
C PHE A 152 5.22 -1.21 -13.34
N GLY A 153 4.88 -1.50 -14.59
CA GLY A 153 5.24 -2.76 -15.26
C GLY A 153 6.75 -2.96 -15.36
N LEU A 154 7.51 -1.90 -15.68
CA LEU A 154 8.96 -1.93 -15.72
C LEU A 154 9.57 -2.21 -14.33
N LEU A 155 9.01 -1.59 -13.28
CA LEU A 155 9.48 -1.79 -11.91
C LEU A 155 9.20 -3.22 -11.42
N ALA A 156 8.01 -3.74 -11.71
CA ALA A 156 7.65 -5.13 -11.42
C ALA A 156 8.56 -6.12 -12.16
N LEU A 157 8.86 -5.86 -13.44
CA LEU A 157 9.77 -6.67 -14.22
C LEU A 157 11.19 -6.66 -13.64
N LEU A 158 11.69 -5.49 -13.22
CA LEU A 158 12.97 -5.36 -12.52
C LEU A 158 13.01 -6.20 -11.24
N CYS A 159 11.96 -6.17 -10.43
CA CYS A 159 11.86 -7.01 -9.23
C CYS A 159 11.87 -8.51 -9.56
N CYS A 160 11.12 -8.94 -10.58
CA CYS A 160 11.14 -10.34 -11.03
C CYS A 160 12.54 -10.76 -11.50
N VAL A 161 13.22 -9.91 -12.27
CA VAL A 161 14.59 -10.18 -12.73
C VAL A 161 15.54 -10.28 -11.54
N LEU A 162 15.51 -9.31 -10.62
CA LEU A 162 16.36 -9.32 -9.41
C LEU A 162 16.14 -10.57 -8.55
N PHE A 163 14.88 -10.99 -8.38
CA PHE A 163 14.53 -12.21 -7.65
C PHE A 163 14.97 -13.49 -8.39
N SER A 164 15.11 -13.44 -9.71
CA SER A 164 15.58 -14.57 -10.51
C SER A 164 17.11 -14.71 -10.49
N ILE A 165 17.88 -13.66 -10.21
CA ILE A 165 19.36 -13.68 -10.24
C ILE A 165 19.97 -14.82 -9.40
N PRO A 166 19.54 -15.05 -8.14
CA PRO A 166 20.08 -16.15 -7.33
C PRO A 166 19.92 -17.54 -7.95
N MET A 167 18.90 -17.74 -8.79
CA MET A 167 18.64 -19.03 -9.44
C MET A 167 19.67 -19.37 -10.53
N TRP A 168 20.36 -18.35 -11.07
CA TRP A 168 21.33 -18.51 -12.15
C TRP A 168 22.78 -18.46 -11.66
N TRP A 169 23.01 -18.03 -10.42
CA TRP A 169 24.34 -17.83 -9.87
C TRP A 169 24.55 -18.66 -8.61
N SER A 170 25.28 -19.77 -8.74
CA SER A 170 25.67 -20.59 -7.59
C SER A 170 26.69 -19.82 -6.75
N THR A 171 26.24 -19.31 -5.60
CA THR A 171 27.11 -18.69 -4.58
C THR A 171 27.40 -19.69 -3.47
N PRO A 172 28.53 -19.58 -2.75
CA PRO A 172 28.81 -20.47 -1.64
C PRO A 172 27.71 -20.36 -0.59
N ALA A 173 27.27 -21.51 -0.07
CA ALA A 173 26.27 -21.57 0.97
C ALA A 173 26.80 -20.90 2.25
N VAL A 174 25.93 -20.15 2.92
CA VAL A 174 26.24 -19.49 4.19
C VAL A 174 26.23 -20.56 5.28
N PRO A 175 27.21 -20.58 6.21
CA PRO A 175 27.32 -21.59 7.26
C PRO A 175 26.28 -21.37 8.39
N ILE A 176 25.00 -21.28 8.05
CA ILE A 176 23.87 -21.18 8.98
C ILE A 176 23.08 -22.48 8.91
N HIS A 177 22.87 -23.10 10.07
CA HIS A 177 22.12 -24.34 10.20
C HIS A 177 20.64 -24.16 9.83
N SER A 178 20.07 -25.13 9.12
CA SER A 178 18.70 -25.09 8.59
C SER A 178 17.62 -24.81 9.65
N SER A 179 17.81 -25.30 10.88
CA SER A 179 16.89 -25.01 12.00
C SER A 179 16.88 -23.54 12.41
N ILE A 180 18.03 -22.86 12.35
CA ILE A 180 18.15 -21.43 12.70
C ILE A 180 17.43 -20.60 11.63
N VAL A 181 17.64 -20.95 10.35
CA VAL A 181 16.96 -20.27 9.22
C VAL A 181 15.44 -20.37 9.36
N LEU A 182 14.93 -21.56 9.71
CA LEU A 182 13.50 -21.77 9.95
C LEU A 182 12.98 -20.92 11.12
N CYS A 183 13.69 -20.89 12.26
CA CYS A 183 13.28 -20.07 13.41
C CYS A 183 13.26 -18.58 13.08
N ILE A 184 14.25 -18.08 12.32
CA ILE A 184 14.29 -16.69 11.86
C ILE A 184 13.11 -16.39 10.94
N GLY A 185 12.78 -17.30 10.01
CA GLY A 185 11.63 -17.16 9.13
C GLY A 185 10.31 -17.04 9.91
N ILE A 186 10.08 -17.93 10.87
CA ILE A 186 8.88 -17.90 11.72
C ILE A 186 8.81 -16.60 12.53
N ALA A 187 9.92 -16.19 13.13
CA ALA A 187 9.98 -14.94 13.89
C ALA A 187 9.69 -13.72 13.01
N ALA A 188 10.23 -13.67 11.79
CA ALA A 188 9.97 -12.60 10.84
C ALA A 188 8.48 -12.50 10.45
N ILE A 189 7.82 -13.64 10.17
CA ILE A 189 6.38 -13.66 9.88
C ILE A 189 5.60 -13.12 11.08
N LEU A 190 5.88 -13.61 12.29
CA LEU A 190 5.17 -13.20 13.50
C LEU A 190 5.35 -11.70 13.79
N ILE A 191 6.59 -11.20 13.72
CA ILE A 191 6.88 -9.78 13.91
C ILE A 191 6.16 -8.95 12.84
N GLY A 192 6.20 -9.37 11.58
CA GLY A 192 5.51 -8.69 10.49
C GLY A 192 4.01 -8.61 10.72
N THR A 193 3.37 -9.71 11.13
CA THR A 193 1.94 -9.72 11.46
C THR A 193 1.60 -8.84 12.66
N ILE A 194 2.44 -8.84 13.71
CA ILE A 194 2.23 -7.98 14.89
C ILE A 194 2.35 -6.51 14.52
N LEU A 195 3.35 -6.14 13.71
CA LEU A 195 3.54 -4.77 13.24
C LEU A 195 2.38 -4.30 12.36
N GLU A 196 1.89 -5.15 11.45
CA GLU A 196 0.72 -4.86 10.61
C GLU A 196 -0.51 -4.54 11.47
N ILE A 197 -0.83 -5.41 12.45
CA ILE A 197 -1.95 -5.21 13.37
C ILE A 197 -1.75 -3.95 14.22
N GLY A 198 -0.52 -3.71 14.68
CA GLY A 198 -0.16 -2.53 15.46
C GLY A 198 -0.37 -1.24 14.69
N PHE A 199 0.11 -1.17 13.45
CA PHE A 199 -0.02 0.02 12.60
C PHE A 199 -1.45 0.28 12.16
N ASP A 200 -2.23 -0.76 11.88
CA ASP A 200 -3.67 -0.64 11.60
C ASP A 200 -4.45 -0.04 12.78
N SER A 201 -3.99 -0.31 14.01
CA SER A 201 -4.59 0.26 15.22
C SER A 201 -4.18 1.71 15.49
N PHE A 202 -3.07 2.19 14.91
CA PHE A 202 -2.73 3.61 14.89
C PHE A 202 -3.53 4.26 13.77
N GLY A 203 -4.80 4.61 14.06
CA GLY A 203 -5.84 5.07 13.13
C GLY A 203 -5.58 6.37 12.36
N GLY A 204 -4.45 6.49 11.68
CA GLY A 204 -4.11 7.55 10.72
C GLY A 204 -4.06 7.06 9.27
N PHE A 205 -4.45 5.81 8.99
CA PHE A 205 -4.43 5.22 7.64
C PHE A 205 -5.75 5.39 6.89
N ASP A 206 -6.87 5.32 7.60
CA ASP A 206 -8.20 5.57 7.06
C ASP A 206 -8.59 7.01 7.40
N ASP A 207 -8.34 7.94 6.50
CA ASP A 207 -8.91 9.28 6.54
C ASP A 207 -10.14 9.30 5.62
N PRO A 208 -11.33 8.89 6.10
CA PRO A 208 -12.52 8.81 5.26
C PRO A 208 -12.95 10.19 4.78
N LEU A 209 -13.55 10.26 3.59
CA LEU A 209 -14.29 11.46 3.18
C LEU A 209 -15.53 11.57 4.06
N ILE A 210 -15.57 12.59 4.92
CA ILE A 210 -16.70 12.84 5.82
C ILE A 210 -17.62 13.86 5.13
N VAL A 211 -18.90 13.53 4.96
CA VAL A 211 -19.86 14.49 4.37
C VAL A 211 -20.06 15.66 5.34
N ALA A 212 -20.08 16.89 4.81
CA ALA A 212 -20.37 18.10 5.57
C ALA A 212 -21.62 17.92 6.47
N GLY A 213 -21.46 18.11 7.78
CA GLY A 213 -22.55 17.98 8.76
C GLY A 213 -22.83 16.56 9.29
N GLN A 214 -22.15 15.51 8.81
CA GLN A 214 -22.15 14.20 9.47
C GLN A 214 -21.06 14.12 10.55
N LYS A 215 -21.46 14.07 11.83
CA LYS A 215 -20.55 13.67 12.91
C LYS A 215 -20.26 12.17 12.81
N ASP A 216 -18.97 11.84 12.77
CA ASP A 216 -18.35 10.53 12.97
C ASP A 216 -19.19 9.33 12.51
N LYS A 217 -19.00 8.90 11.26
CA LYS A 217 -19.16 7.47 10.99
C LYS A 217 -18.01 6.76 11.69
N THR A 218 -18.27 6.33 12.92
CA THR A 218 -17.48 5.35 13.67
C THR A 218 -16.91 4.34 12.67
N PRO A 219 -15.58 4.09 12.66
CA PRO A 219 -14.93 3.28 11.64
C PRO A 219 -15.69 1.96 11.50
N GLU A 220 -16.13 1.68 10.28
CA GLU A 220 -16.89 0.47 9.97
C GLU A 220 -16.07 -0.71 10.49
N LYS A 221 -16.63 -1.44 11.45
CA LYS A 221 -15.94 -2.47 12.23
C LYS A 221 -15.29 -3.46 11.25
N LYS A 222 -13.97 -3.35 11.03
CA LYS A 222 -13.19 -4.17 10.09
C LYS A 222 -13.64 -5.63 10.24
N SER A 223 -14.36 -6.10 9.22
CA SER A 223 -15.03 -7.40 9.18
C SER A 223 -14.01 -8.53 9.35
N LYS A 224 -14.47 -9.72 9.76
CA LYS A 224 -13.69 -10.99 9.85
C LYS A 224 -12.79 -11.26 8.64
N LEU A 225 -13.04 -10.61 7.50
CA LEU A 225 -12.24 -10.65 6.29
C LEU A 225 -10.83 -10.04 6.43
N SER A 226 -10.60 -9.04 7.31
CA SER A 226 -9.26 -8.47 7.53
C SER A 226 -8.34 -9.43 8.31
N TRP A 227 -8.91 -10.30 9.14
CA TRP A 227 -8.14 -11.34 9.82
C TRP A 227 -7.65 -12.43 8.86
N LEU A 228 -8.41 -12.67 7.77
CA LEU A 228 -8.03 -13.56 6.68
C LEU A 228 -6.89 -12.99 5.81
N SER A 229 -6.81 -11.66 5.62
CA SER A 229 -5.68 -11.05 4.89
C SER A 229 -4.38 -11.10 5.71
N SER A 230 -4.44 -10.78 7.01
CA SER A 230 -3.23 -10.80 7.86
C SER A 230 -2.73 -12.22 8.17
N GLY A 231 -3.58 -13.24 8.06
CA GLY A 231 -3.21 -14.65 8.22
C GLY A 231 -2.63 -15.32 6.97
N TYR A 232 -2.65 -14.65 5.80
CA TYR A 232 -2.29 -15.25 4.53
C TYR A 232 -0.83 -15.72 4.48
N ALA A 233 0.12 -14.94 4.99
CA ALA A 233 1.53 -15.30 5.02
C ALA A 233 1.79 -16.59 5.82
N ILE A 234 1.10 -16.75 6.95
CA ILE A 234 1.18 -17.95 7.79
C ILE A 234 0.63 -19.17 7.03
N ILE A 235 -0.52 -19.01 6.36
CA ILE A 235 -1.15 -20.09 5.57
C ILE A 235 -0.22 -20.50 4.42
N CYS A 236 0.36 -19.55 3.68
CA CYS A 236 1.31 -19.82 2.60
C CYS A 236 2.56 -20.56 3.10
N ALA A 237 3.11 -20.13 4.24
CA ALA A 237 4.25 -20.82 4.85
C ALA A 237 3.90 -22.27 5.22
N ILE A 238 2.73 -22.51 5.82
CA ILE A 238 2.28 -23.87 6.19
C ILE A 238 2.08 -24.74 4.96
N ILE A 239 1.32 -24.26 3.97
CA ILE A 239 1.03 -25.01 2.74
C ILE A 239 2.32 -25.33 1.99
N GLY A 240 3.19 -24.34 1.79
CA GLY A 240 4.47 -24.53 1.11
C GLY A 240 5.37 -25.51 1.85
N SER A 241 5.41 -25.45 3.19
CA SER A 241 6.18 -26.41 4.01
C SER A 241 5.65 -27.83 3.88
N ILE A 242 4.31 -28.01 3.85
CA ILE A 242 3.68 -29.33 3.64
C ILE A 242 4.03 -29.89 2.26
N ILE A 243 3.95 -29.06 1.22
CA ILE A 243 4.31 -29.47 -0.15
C ILE A 243 5.78 -29.89 -0.20
N ILE A 244 6.69 -29.11 0.37
CA ILE A 244 8.11 -29.45 0.41
C ILE A 244 8.33 -30.79 1.12
N MET A 245 7.71 -31.03 2.27
CA MET A 245 7.84 -32.32 2.97
C MET A 245 7.28 -33.53 2.19
N ILE A 246 6.35 -33.31 1.26
CA ILE A 246 5.79 -34.39 0.42
C ILE A 246 6.73 -34.72 -0.76
N PHE A 247 7.46 -33.72 -1.28
CA PHE A 247 8.22 -33.84 -2.54
C PHE A 247 9.76 -33.80 -2.38
N ALA A 248 10.27 -33.45 -1.21
CA ALA A 248 11.70 -33.47 -0.87
C ALA A 248 12.14 -34.86 -0.39
#